data_AF-A0A9D6WSE3-F1
#
_entry.id   AF-A0A9D6WSE3-F1
#
_cell.length_a   1.000
_cell.length_b   1.000
_cell.length_c   1.000
_cell.angle_alpha   90.00
_cell.angle_beta   90.00
_cell.angle_gamma   90.00
#
_symmetry.space_group_name_H-M   'P 1'
#
loop_
_entity.id
_entity.type
_entity.pdbx_description
1 polymer ?
#
loop_
_entity_poly.entity_id
_entity_poly.type
_entity_poly.pdbx_seq_one_letter_code
_entity_poly.pdbx_strand_id
1 'polypeptide(L)' 'MNPIRVHLLGSFRVERDARTIHLSTRKVESLFAFLVLHPETHAREKLSALLWGDS' A
#
# COMPACT_ATOMS: atom_id res chain seq x y z
N MET A 1 11.49 0.64 -18.18
CA MET A 1 10.41 0.95 -17.21
C MET A 1 11.07 1.41 -15.92
N ASN A 2 10.71 2.57 -15.37
CA ASN A 2 11.31 3.01 -14.12
C ASN A 2 10.60 2.34 -12.92
N PRO A 3 11.33 1.73 -11.97
CA PRO A 3 10.72 0.96 -10.89
C PRO A 3 10.01 1.88 -9.89
N ILE A 4 8.95 1.35 -9.28
CA ILE A 4 8.32 1.98 -8.13
C ILE A 4 9.15 1.63 -6.90
N ARG A 5 9.57 2.65 -6.14
CA ARG A 5 10.25 2.46 -4.85
C ARG A 5 9.25 2.68 -3.72
N VAL A 6 9.24 1.77 -2.75
CA VAL A 6 8.34 1.82 -1.60
C VAL A 6 9.17 1.80 -0.34
N HIS A 7 9.04 2.84 0.48
CA HIS A 7 9.71 2.97 1.77
C HIS A 7 8.70 2.62 2.85
N LEU A 8 8.94 1.50 3.54
CA LEU A 8 8.04 0.97 4.56
C LEU A 8 8.55 1.19 5.99
N LEU A 9 9.85 1.41 6.14
CA LEU A 9 10.50 1.60 7.44
C LEU A 9 10.57 3.09 7.75
N GLY A 10 9.83 3.53 8.76
CA GLY A 10 9.62 4.93 9.09
C GLY A 10 8.35 5.48 8.43
N SER A 11 8.39 6.70 7.93
CA SER A 11 7.25 7.29 7.23
C SER A 11 7.04 6.60 5.88
N PHE A 12 5.83 6.08 5.65
CA PHE A 12 5.45 5.47 4.38
C PHE A 12 5.65 6.45 3.21
N ARG A 13 6.31 6.01 2.14
CA ARG A 13 6.57 6.83 0.95
C ARG A 13 6.62 5.96 -0.29
N VAL A 14 5.99 6.43 -1.37
CA VAL A 14 6.05 5.80 -2.70
C VAL A 14 6.69 6.78 -3.67
N GLU A 15 7.66 6.31 -4.44
CA GLU A 15 8.37 7.12 -5.42
C GLU A 15 8.38 6.44 -6.79
N ARG A 16 8.24 7.26 -7.84
CA ARG A 16 8.44 6.86 -9.23
C ARG A 16 9.11 8.01 -9.97
N ASP A 17 10.16 7.73 -10.74
CA ASP A 17 10.89 8.79 -11.46
C ASP A 17 11.37 9.92 -10.54
N ALA A 18 11.81 9.57 -9.32
CA ALA A 18 12.19 10.50 -8.25
C ALA A 18 11.08 11.49 -7.80
N ARG A 19 9.82 11.21 -8.14
CA ARG A 19 8.64 11.95 -7.68
C ARG A 19 7.87 11.13 -6.66
N THR A 20 7.50 11.76 -5.56
CA THR A 20 6.62 11.17 -4.55
C THR A 20 5.21 11.03 -5.10
N ILE A 21 4.63 9.83 -4.99
CA ILE A 21 3.21 9.58 -5.25
C ILE A 21 2.46 9.74 -3.94
N HIS A 22 1.56 10.73 -3.86
CA HIS A 22 0.74 10.94 -2.68
C HIS A 22 -0.49 10.02 -2.71
N LEU A 23 -0.69 9.24 -1.66
CA LEU A 23 -1.89 8.45 -1.47
C LEU A 23 -2.86 9.23 -0.57
N SER A 24 -4.14 9.23 -0.94
CA SER A 24 -5.13 10.14 -0.39
C SER A 24 -5.46 9.92 1.09
N THR A 25 -5.25 8.70 1.61
CA THR A 25 -5.53 8.38 3.02
C THR A 25 -4.54 7.36 3.55
N ARG A 26 -4.37 7.35 4.88
CA ARG A 26 -3.58 6.32 5.58
C ARG A 26 -4.08 4.89 5.31
N LYS A 27 -5.39 4.69 5.07
CA LYS A 27 -5.93 3.37 4.71
C LYS A 27 -5.47 2.92 3.33
N VAL A 28 -5.39 3.84 2.36
CA VAL A 28 -4.87 3.55 1.02
C VAL A 28 -3.37 3.24 1.08
N GLU A 29 -2.61 3.95 1.92
CA GLU A 29 -1.21 3.63 2.21
C GLU A 29 -1.05 2.21 2.78
N SER A 30 -1.82 1.87 3.82
CA SER A 30 -1.79 0.54 4.43
C SER A 30 -2.18 -0.57 3.43
N LEU A 31 -3.21 -0.34 2.62
CA LEU A 31 -3.62 -1.29 1.57
C LEU A 31 -2.50 -1.52 0.57
N PHE A 32 -1.90 -0.44 0.06
CA PHE A 32 -0.81 -0.55 -0.91
C PHE A 32 0.43 -1.24 -0.31
N ALA A 33 0.84 -0.86 0.91
CA ALA A 33 1.93 -1.50 1.62
C ALA A 33 1.71 -3.01 1.80
N PHE A 34 0.49 -3.40 2.18
CA PHE A 34 0.13 -4.80 2.34
C PHE A 34 0.26 -5.58 1.03
N LEU A 35 -0.30 -5.07 -0.07
CA LEU A 35 -0.23 -5.73 -1.39
C LEU A 35 1.20 -5.84 -1.92
N VAL A 36 2.07 -4.88 -1.61
CA VAL A 36 3.49 -4.94 -1.98
C VAL A 36 4.24 -6.01 -1.19
N LEU A 37 3.93 -6.17 0.10
CA LEU A 37 4.55 -7.20 0.97
C LEU A 37 3.99 -8.61 0.72
N HIS A 38 2.75 -8.70 0.24
CA HIS A 38 2.02 -9.95 0.02
C HIS A 38 1.49 -9.98 -1.43
N PRO A 39 2.34 -10.29 -2.43
CA PRO A 39 2.03 -10.14 -3.85
C PRO A 39 1.06 -11.20 -4.41
N GLU A 40 0.56 -12.11 -3.59
CA GLU A 40 -0.47 -13.08 -3.97
C GLU A 40 -1.85 -12.43 -4.19
N THR A 41 -2.78 -13.20 -4.76
CA THR A 41 -4.17 -12.76 -4.89
C THR A 41 -4.86 -12.77 -3.53
N HIS A 42 -5.51 -11.65 -3.19
CA HIS A 42 -6.30 -11.51 -1.96
C HIS A 42 -7.78 -11.28 -2.27
N ALA A 43 -8.67 -11.94 -1.53
CA ALA A 43 -10.09 -11.63 -1.56
C ALA A 43 -10.33 -10.23 -0.99
N ARG A 44 -11.24 -9.47 -1.61
CA ARG A 44 -11.55 -8.11 -1.17
C ARG A 44 -12.09 -8.08 0.25
N GLU A 45 -12.91 -9.06 0.60
CA GLU A 45 -13.56 -9.21 1.92
C GLU A 45 -12.51 -9.45 3.01
N LYS A 46 -11.45 -10.22 2.71
CA LYS A 46 -10.31 -10.41 3.61
C LYS A 46 -9.55 -9.09 3.83
N LEU A 47 -9.31 -8.33 2.76
CA LEU A 47 -8.62 -7.04 2.85
C LEU A 47 -9.45 -6.01 3.62
N SER A 48 -10.77 -5.99 3.43
CA SER A 48 -11.66 -5.08 4.18
C SER A 48 -11.66 -5.40 5.66
N ALA A 49 -11.81 -6.68 6.04
CA ALA A 49 -11.77 -7.11 7.43
C ALA A 49 -10.43 -6.75 8.11
N LEU A 50 -9.31 -7.04 7.42
CA LEU A 50 -7.97 -6.76 7.94
C LEU A 50 -7.71 -5.26 8.14
N LEU A 51 -8.09 -4.43 7.16
CA LEU A 51 -7.68 -3.03 7.12
C LEU A 51 -8.72 -2.08 7.67
N TRP A 52 -10.01 -2.40 7.67
CA TRP A 52 -11.09 -1.57 8.20
C TRP A 52 -11.81 -2.18 9.41
N GLY A 53 -11.58 -3.46 9.71
CA GLY A 53 -12.31 -4.21 10.73
C GLY A 53 -13.52 -4.93 10.13
N ASP A 54 -14.00 -5.96 10.82
CA ASP A 54 -15.32 -6.53 10.53
C ASP A 54 -16.37 -5.49 10.93
N SER A 55 -17.20 -5.10 9.96
CA SER A 55 -18.32 -4.18 10.18
C SER A 55 -19.46 -4.85 10.94
#